data_AF-A0A2D8YUH1-F1
#
_entry.id   AF-A0A2D8YUH1-F1
#
_cell.length_a   1.000
_cell.length_b   1.000
_cell.length_c   1.000
_cell.angle_alpha   90.00
_cell.angle_beta   90.00
_cell.angle_gamma   90.00
#
_symmetry.space_group_name_H-M   'P 1'
#
loop_
_entity.id
_entity.type
_entity.pdbx_description
1 polymer ?
#
loop_
_entity_poly.entity_id
_entity_poly.type
_entity_poly.pdbx_seq_one_letter_code
_entity_poly.pdbx_strand_id
1 'polypeptide(L)'
;MGGGNRGRRLGEMRGDPADVPPTFGYEAGDDVSGGTIPGRADRGLRHPAPACGAADQAAERPRRLDFSDLDLPECLLIKPIRLWLHGPENWPLVGIQYRAHFGEARTTPAMMALRGIIEILNAGGRKMMHFHKAWKRTTTGDERALVALAAAVQAGDEDRAHAMALRLVSAEWQQPLIEDMMALTDAFTAKGHR
;
A
#
# COMPACT_ATOMS: atom_id res chain seq x y z
N MET A 1 -34.19 -63.77 -13.20
CA MET A 1 -34.03 -62.34 -12.86
C MET A 1 -33.53 -61.67 -14.15
N GLY A 2 -34.42 -61.18 -15.02
CA GLY A 2 -34.86 -59.77 -15.08
C GLY A 2 -33.77 -58.94 -15.78
N GLY A 3 -33.78 -58.74 -17.11
CA GLY A 3 -34.55 -57.70 -17.83
C GLY A 3 -33.74 -56.39 -17.79
N GLY A 4 -33.17 -55.85 -18.87
CA GLY A 4 -33.82 -55.30 -20.04
C GLY A 4 -33.00 -54.09 -20.52
N ASN A 5 -33.10 -53.78 -21.81
CA ASN A 5 -32.16 -53.01 -22.62
C ASN A 5 -32.67 -51.57 -22.91
N ARG A 6 -31.75 -50.68 -23.31
CA ARG A 6 -31.88 -49.41 -24.08
C ARG A 6 -32.17 -48.09 -23.35
N GLY A 7 -31.41 -47.06 -23.75
CA GLY A 7 -31.94 -45.70 -23.90
C GLY A 7 -30.90 -44.58 -23.80
N ARG A 8 -30.48 -44.03 -24.96
CA ARG A 8 -29.83 -42.71 -25.08
C ARG A 8 -30.65 -41.62 -24.41
N ARG A 9 -29.99 -40.59 -23.84
CA ARG A 9 -30.36 -39.18 -24.08
C ARG A 9 -29.21 -38.22 -23.75
N LEU A 10 -28.92 -37.38 -24.74
CA LEU A 10 -28.39 -36.05 -24.56
C LEU A 10 -29.24 -35.28 -23.54
N GLY A 11 -28.57 -34.61 -22.62
CA GLY A 11 -29.13 -33.61 -21.73
C GLY A 11 -28.07 -32.54 -21.54
N GLU A 12 -28.15 -31.52 -22.39
CA GLU A 12 -27.55 -30.22 -22.13
C GLU A 12 -27.99 -29.73 -20.74
N MET A 13 -27.02 -29.39 -19.89
CA MET A 13 -27.18 -28.23 -19.01
C MET A 13 -25.91 -27.40 -19.12
N ARG A 14 -26.11 -26.21 -19.67
CA ARG A 14 -25.26 -25.02 -19.54
C ARG A 14 -24.71 -24.93 -18.11
N GLY A 15 -23.39 -25.00 -17.98
CA GLY A 15 -22.67 -24.30 -16.92
C GLY A 15 -22.06 -23.06 -17.56
N ASP A 16 -22.55 -21.89 -17.17
CA ASP A 16 -21.98 -20.60 -17.57
C ASP A 16 -20.47 -20.57 -17.29
N PRO A 17 -19.64 -20.07 -18.23
CA PRO A 17 -18.27 -19.69 -17.93
C PRO A 17 -18.30 -18.29 -17.28
N ALA A 18 -18.77 -18.21 -16.04
CA ALA A 18 -18.73 -17.00 -15.24
C ALA A 18 -17.99 -17.29 -13.94
N ASP A 19 -16.66 -17.19 -14.01
CA ASP A 19 -15.80 -16.57 -12.98
C ASP A 19 -14.32 -16.76 -13.32
N VAL A 20 -13.97 -16.37 -14.55
CA VAL A 20 -12.60 -15.95 -14.84
C VAL A 20 -12.54 -14.46 -14.53
N PRO A 21 -11.79 -14.01 -13.52
CA PRO A 21 -11.61 -12.58 -13.30
C PRO A 21 -10.96 -11.96 -14.54
N PRO A 22 -11.42 -10.80 -15.02
CA PRO A 22 -10.93 -10.21 -16.26
C PRO A 22 -9.43 -9.93 -16.16
N THR A 23 -8.67 -10.57 -17.04
CA THR A 23 -7.32 -10.17 -17.42
C THR A 23 -7.38 -8.78 -18.03
N PHE A 24 -7.15 -7.75 -17.22
CA PHE A 24 -6.93 -6.41 -17.75
C PHE A 24 -5.54 -6.37 -18.40
N GLY A 25 -5.56 -6.32 -19.73
CA GLY A 25 -4.40 -6.04 -20.55
C GLY A 25 -3.81 -4.69 -20.20
N TYR A 26 -2.50 -4.66 -19.99
CA TYR A 26 -1.70 -3.45 -19.97
C TYR A 26 -1.52 -3.00 -21.42
N GLU A 27 -2.31 -2.04 -21.89
CA GLU A 27 -1.93 -1.30 -23.09
C GLU A 27 -0.85 -0.29 -22.71
N ALA A 28 0.29 -0.45 -23.38
CA ALA A 28 1.45 0.42 -23.29
C ALA A 28 1.09 1.83 -23.81
N GLY A 29 1.66 2.84 -23.17
CA GLY A 29 1.33 4.24 -23.39
C GLY A 29 1.61 4.74 -24.81
N ASP A 30 0.78 5.71 -25.21
CA ASP A 30 0.96 6.52 -26.40
C ASP A 30 2.15 7.48 -26.26
N ASP A 31 3.03 7.39 -27.25
CA ASP A 31 4.02 8.40 -27.61
C ASP A 31 3.34 9.72 -27.99
N VAL A 32 3.71 10.82 -27.33
CA VAL A 32 3.54 12.17 -27.92
C VAL A 32 4.92 12.78 -28.11
N SER A 33 5.45 12.51 -29.31
CA SER A 33 6.60 13.20 -29.89
C SER A 33 6.32 14.69 -30.09
N GLY A 34 7.39 15.49 -29.97
CA GLY A 34 7.39 16.94 -30.01
C GLY A 34 6.84 17.57 -31.28
N GLY A 35 6.25 18.75 -31.10
CA GLY A 35 5.92 19.71 -32.16
C GLY A 35 6.60 21.04 -31.90
N THR A 36 7.54 21.41 -32.77
CA THR A 36 8.21 22.71 -32.81
C THR A 36 7.30 23.80 -33.39
N ILE A 37 7.40 25.01 -32.85
CA ILE A 37 6.68 26.26 -33.17
C ILE A 37 7.03 26.79 -34.58
N PRO A 38 6.16 27.61 -35.22
CA PRO A 38 6.60 28.97 -35.55
C PRO A 38 5.54 30.09 -35.51
N GLY A 39 5.97 31.27 -35.01
CA GLY A 39 5.57 32.64 -35.41
C GLY A 39 4.25 33.18 -34.84
N ARG A 40 4.05 34.48 -34.52
CA ARG A 40 4.76 35.75 -34.81
C ARG A 40 4.07 36.87 -34.00
N ALA A 41 4.84 37.80 -33.40
CA ALA A 41 4.58 39.22 -33.00
C ALA A 41 3.20 39.62 -32.38
N ASP A 42 3.04 40.56 -31.44
CA ASP A 42 3.71 41.83 -31.19
C ASP A 42 3.16 42.46 -29.87
N ARG A 43 3.94 43.37 -29.28
CA ARG A 43 3.58 44.48 -28.35
C ARG A 43 2.71 44.27 -27.09
N GLY A 44 3.34 44.50 -25.93
CA GLY A 44 2.66 44.99 -24.73
C GLY A 44 3.65 45.29 -23.60
N LEU A 45 4.03 46.57 -23.45
CA LEU A 45 4.81 47.08 -22.33
C LEU A 45 4.22 46.65 -20.98
N ARG A 46 4.95 45.83 -20.22
CA ARG A 46 4.81 45.75 -18.76
C ARG A 46 6.19 45.72 -18.15
N HIS A 47 6.51 46.75 -17.39
CA HIS A 47 7.69 46.82 -16.54
C HIS A 47 7.78 45.56 -15.67
N PRO A 48 8.94 44.88 -15.59
CA PRO A 48 9.16 43.93 -14.51
C PRO A 48 9.26 44.73 -13.22
N ALA A 49 8.34 44.47 -12.29
CA ALA A 49 8.50 44.90 -10.91
C ALA A 49 9.84 44.37 -10.38
N PRO A 50 10.60 45.13 -9.56
CA PRO A 50 11.80 44.61 -8.93
C PRO A 50 11.40 43.41 -8.08
N ALA A 51 12.06 42.28 -8.33
CA ALA A 51 11.92 41.07 -7.54
C ALA A 51 12.22 41.41 -6.07
N CYS A 52 11.18 41.47 -5.24
CA CYS A 52 11.35 41.30 -3.81
C CYS A 52 12.06 39.97 -3.62
N GLY A 53 13.22 40.01 -2.95
CA GLY A 53 13.99 38.83 -2.61
C GLY A 53 13.14 37.85 -1.80
N ALA A 54 12.55 36.89 -2.51
CA ALA A 54 12.22 35.62 -1.91
C ALA A 54 13.55 34.89 -1.83
N ALA A 55 14.10 34.85 -0.62
CA ALA A 55 15.18 33.96 -0.28
C ALA A 55 14.90 32.60 -0.94
N ASP A 56 15.91 32.12 -1.63
CA ASP A 56 16.01 30.78 -2.19
C ASP A 56 16.05 29.77 -1.02
N GLN A 57 14.96 29.71 -0.25
CA GLN A 57 14.60 28.51 0.46
C GLN A 57 14.16 27.56 -0.63
N ALA A 58 15.16 26.92 -1.24
CA ALA A 58 15.00 25.61 -1.83
C ALA A 58 14.25 24.80 -0.78
N ALA A 59 12.92 24.72 -0.93
CA ALA A 59 12.08 23.83 -0.15
C ALA A 59 12.62 22.45 -0.47
N GLU A 60 13.55 22.01 0.38
CA GLU A 60 14.32 20.80 0.20
C GLU A 60 13.27 19.70 0.06
N ARG A 61 13.10 19.20 -1.18
CA ARG A 61 12.07 18.21 -1.46
C ARG A 61 12.26 17.10 -0.44
N PRO A 62 11.22 16.68 0.29
CA PRO A 62 11.35 15.65 1.31
C PRO A 62 12.14 14.48 0.72
N ARG A 63 13.31 14.23 1.30
CA ARG A 63 14.24 13.22 0.79
C ARG A 63 13.48 11.89 0.70
N ARG A 64 13.58 11.21 -0.44
CA ARG A 64 13.01 9.86 -0.56
C ARG A 64 13.75 8.97 0.43
N LEU A 65 13.05 8.44 1.44
CA LEU A 65 13.61 7.48 2.37
C LEU A 65 13.92 6.18 1.63
N ASP A 66 15.16 5.71 1.75
CA ASP A 66 15.55 4.35 1.37
C ASP A 66 15.16 3.40 2.52
N PHE A 67 14.95 2.12 2.21
CA PHE A 67 14.79 1.07 3.19
C PHE A 67 15.96 0.94 4.16
N SER A 68 17.16 1.38 3.76
CA SER A 68 18.30 1.47 4.67
C SER A 68 18.12 2.51 5.77
N ASP A 69 17.21 3.47 5.57
CA ASP A 69 16.91 4.53 6.53
C ASP A 69 15.79 4.11 7.49
N LEU A 70 15.13 2.98 7.23
CA LEU A 70 14.07 2.44 8.07
C LEU A 70 14.64 1.58 9.19
N ASP A 71 14.05 1.69 10.37
CA ASP A 71 14.34 0.79 11.46
C ASP A 71 13.76 -0.62 11.21
N LEU A 72 14.04 -1.54 12.13
CA LEU A 72 13.57 -2.91 12.00
C LEU A 72 12.03 -3.03 12.05
N PRO A 73 11.30 -2.42 13.01
CA PRO A 73 9.83 -2.33 13.01
C PRO A 73 9.23 -1.85 11.69
N GLU A 74 9.74 -0.76 11.14
CA GLU A 74 9.28 -0.17 9.89
C GLU A 74 9.52 -1.13 8.72
N CYS A 75 10.67 -1.80 8.70
CA CYS A 75 10.94 -2.86 7.74
C CYS A 75 9.95 -4.03 7.86
N LEU A 76 9.60 -4.44 9.09
CA LEU A 76 8.65 -5.53 9.38
C LEU A 76 7.21 -5.13 9.12
N LEU A 77 6.90 -3.85 8.99
CA LEU A 77 5.60 -3.36 8.55
C LEU A 77 5.51 -3.31 7.02
N ILE A 78 6.45 -2.64 6.35
CA ILE A 78 6.32 -2.37 4.91
C ILE A 78 6.65 -3.59 4.05
N LYS A 79 7.70 -4.37 4.38
CA LYS A 79 8.10 -5.51 3.52
C LYS A 79 7.00 -6.57 3.40
N PRO A 80 6.32 -6.98 4.48
CA PRO A 80 5.23 -7.95 4.38
C PRO A 80 4.04 -7.46 3.55
N ILE A 81 3.64 -6.19 3.71
CA ILE A 81 2.54 -5.62 2.94
C ILE A 81 2.90 -5.64 1.45
N ARG A 82 4.12 -5.23 1.11
CA ARG A 82 4.60 -5.32 -0.27
C ARG A 82 4.61 -6.75 -0.78
N LEU A 83 5.15 -7.71 -0.02
CA LEU A 83 5.20 -9.12 -0.40
C LEU A 83 3.80 -9.68 -0.65
N TRP A 84 2.84 -9.33 0.20
CA TRP A 84 1.44 -9.71 0.02
C TRP A 84 0.85 -9.14 -1.27
N LEU A 85 1.17 -7.90 -1.64
CA LEU A 85 0.74 -7.31 -2.92
C LEU A 85 1.32 -8.02 -4.16
N HIS A 86 2.39 -8.80 -4.04
CA HIS A 86 2.88 -9.67 -5.13
C HIS A 86 2.16 -11.01 -5.20
N GLY A 87 1.43 -11.39 -4.16
CA GLY A 87 0.63 -12.60 -4.13
C GLY A 87 0.45 -13.16 -2.71
N PRO A 88 -0.74 -13.66 -2.35
CA PRO A 88 -1.02 -14.25 -1.04
C PRO A 88 -0.17 -15.50 -0.74
N GLU A 89 0.36 -16.18 -1.76
CA GLU A 89 1.29 -17.30 -1.64
C GLU A 89 2.59 -16.94 -0.91
N ASN A 90 2.91 -15.64 -0.77
CA ASN A 90 4.08 -15.17 -0.04
C ASN A 90 3.86 -15.12 1.49
N TRP A 91 2.63 -15.36 1.97
CA TRP A 91 2.29 -15.28 3.39
C TRP A 91 3.11 -16.21 4.31
N PRO A 92 3.45 -17.46 3.91
CA PRO A 92 4.34 -18.31 4.70
C PRO A 92 5.73 -17.70 4.93
N LEU A 93 6.26 -16.93 3.96
CA LEU A 93 7.56 -16.25 4.10
C LEU A 93 7.50 -15.13 5.13
N VAL A 94 6.40 -14.37 5.16
CA VAL A 94 6.13 -13.37 6.21
C VAL A 94 6.15 -14.04 7.58
N GLY A 95 5.51 -15.20 7.71
CA GLY A 95 5.49 -15.94 8.98
C GLY A 95 6.85 -16.44 9.43
N ILE A 96 7.73 -16.87 8.51
CA ILE A 96 9.12 -17.23 8.84
C ILE A 96 9.87 -16.01 9.39
N GLN A 97 9.72 -14.84 8.75
CA GLN A 97 10.36 -13.61 9.20
C GLN A 97 9.83 -13.18 10.57
N TYR A 98 8.51 -13.17 10.76
CA TYR A 98 7.89 -12.78 12.02
C TYR A 98 8.31 -13.71 13.17
N ARG A 99 8.39 -15.03 12.93
CA ARG A 99 8.93 -15.97 13.93
C ARG A 99 10.38 -15.69 14.30
N ALA A 100 11.22 -15.37 13.32
CA ALA A 100 12.61 -15.04 13.58
C ALA A 100 12.76 -13.79 14.46
N HIS A 101 11.86 -12.81 14.32
CA HIS A 101 11.94 -11.54 15.05
C HIS A 101 11.19 -11.54 16.39
N PHE A 102 9.96 -12.03 16.42
CA PHE A 102 9.08 -12.01 17.59
C PHE A 102 9.10 -13.29 18.43
N GLY A 103 9.54 -14.41 17.86
CA GLY A 103 9.40 -15.74 18.47
C GLY A 103 7.98 -16.30 18.37
N GLU A 104 7.83 -17.58 18.70
CA GLU A 104 6.59 -18.34 18.45
C GLU A 104 5.35 -17.70 19.13
N ALA A 105 5.50 -17.31 20.40
CA ALA A 105 4.38 -16.81 21.22
C ALA A 105 3.74 -15.52 20.68
N ARG A 106 4.50 -14.67 19.99
CA ARG A 106 4.05 -13.34 19.53
C ARG A 106 3.85 -13.24 18.03
N THR A 107 4.32 -14.24 17.28
CA THR A 107 4.16 -14.26 15.82
C THR A 107 2.69 -14.26 15.42
N THR A 108 1.90 -15.18 15.97
CA THR A 108 0.50 -15.33 15.56
C THR A 108 -0.31 -14.04 15.78
N PRO A 109 -0.29 -13.41 16.96
CA PRO A 109 -0.95 -12.12 17.16
C PRO A 109 -0.46 -11.03 16.20
N ALA A 110 0.86 -10.88 16.03
CA ALA A 110 1.43 -9.87 15.14
C ALA A 110 1.04 -10.08 13.67
N MET A 111 1.01 -11.34 13.21
CA MET A 111 0.57 -11.67 11.87
C MET A 111 -0.93 -11.45 11.66
N MET A 112 -1.75 -11.72 12.67
CA MET A 112 -3.19 -11.43 12.62
C MET A 112 -3.44 -9.93 12.50
N ALA A 113 -2.76 -9.12 13.32
CA ALA A 113 -2.82 -7.66 13.25
C ALA A 113 -2.36 -7.12 11.89
N LEU A 114 -1.23 -7.61 11.38
CA LEU A 114 -0.74 -7.25 10.04
C LEU A 114 -1.76 -7.59 8.94
N ARG A 115 -2.40 -8.76 9.04
CA ARG A 115 -3.43 -9.18 8.08
C ARG A 115 -4.65 -8.27 8.15
N GLY A 116 -5.10 -7.91 9.34
CA GLY A 116 -6.20 -6.95 9.53
C GLY A 116 -5.90 -5.59 8.89
N ILE A 117 -4.70 -5.04 9.12
CA ILE A 117 -4.21 -3.82 8.45
C ILE A 117 -4.33 -3.97 6.93
N ILE A 118 -3.83 -5.06 6.34
CA ILE A 118 -3.87 -5.29 4.90
C ILE A 118 -5.31 -5.34 4.37
N GLU A 119 -6.20 -6.06 5.06
CA GLU A 119 -7.61 -6.19 4.68
C GLU A 119 -8.33 -4.83 4.73
N ILE A 120 -8.06 -4.02 5.76
CA ILE A 120 -8.59 -2.66 5.89
C ILE A 120 -8.05 -1.74 4.79
N LEU A 121 -6.74 -1.79 4.50
CA LEU A 121 -6.16 -0.99 3.42
C LEU A 121 -6.74 -1.38 2.05
N ASN A 122 -7.10 -2.64 1.84
CA ASN A 122 -7.71 -3.10 0.60
C ASN A 122 -9.19 -2.68 0.47
N ALA A 123 -9.95 -2.73 1.58
CA ALA A 123 -11.38 -2.41 1.59
C ALA A 123 -11.65 -0.90 1.71
N GLY A 124 -10.90 -0.21 2.56
CA GLY A 124 -11.08 1.18 2.94
C GLY A 124 -10.01 2.14 2.41
N GLY A 125 -9.01 1.62 1.70
CA GLY A 125 -7.92 2.41 1.14
C GLY A 125 -8.41 3.46 0.15
N ARG A 126 -7.81 4.65 0.19
CA ARG A 126 -8.10 5.69 -0.80
C ARG A 126 -7.68 5.23 -2.20
N LYS A 127 -8.48 5.57 -3.21
CA LYS A 127 -8.28 5.14 -4.62
C LYS A 127 -6.89 5.38 -5.22
N MET A 128 -6.11 6.31 -4.66
CA MET A 128 -4.76 6.66 -5.16
C MET A 128 -3.62 6.09 -4.30
N MET A 129 -3.92 5.19 -3.35
CA MET A 129 -2.87 4.55 -2.57
C MET A 129 -1.91 3.77 -3.45
N HIS A 130 -0.62 4.00 -3.24
CA HIS A 130 0.45 3.39 -3.99
C HIS A 130 1.48 2.77 -3.06
N PHE A 131 1.70 1.48 -3.23
CA PHE A 131 2.83 0.74 -2.66
C PHE A 131 3.78 0.34 -3.75
N HIS A 132 5.06 0.30 -3.42
CA HIS A 132 6.07 -0.17 -4.35
C HIS A 132 6.14 -1.70 -4.39
N LYS A 133 6.80 -2.21 -5.44
CA LYS A 133 7.09 -3.64 -5.53
C LYS A 133 8.06 -4.07 -4.43
N ALA A 134 8.04 -5.34 -4.02
CA ALA A 134 8.78 -5.85 -2.85
C ALA A 134 10.29 -5.60 -2.91
N TRP A 135 10.89 -5.64 -4.10
CA TRP A 135 12.33 -5.43 -4.32
C TRP A 135 12.75 -3.97 -4.47
N LYS A 136 11.82 -3.00 -4.39
CA LYS A 136 12.16 -1.58 -4.51
C LYS A 136 12.80 -1.08 -3.22
N ARG A 137 13.92 -0.36 -3.36
CA ARG A 137 14.68 0.19 -2.23
C ARG A 137 14.07 1.44 -1.61
N THR A 138 13.25 2.19 -2.33
CA THR A 138 12.67 3.45 -1.82
C THR A 138 11.29 3.24 -1.25
N THR A 139 10.79 4.18 -0.44
CA THR A 139 9.40 4.19 0.04
C THR A 139 8.52 5.21 -0.68
N THR A 140 7.23 4.90 -0.81
CA THR A 140 6.17 5.79 -1.30
C THR A 140 5.68 6.74 -0.21
N GLY A 141 4.83 7.70 -0.59
CA GLY A 141 4.18 8.58 0.39
C GLY A 141 3.25 7.82 1.34
N ASP A 142 2.52 6.82 0.85
CA ASP A 142 1.57 6.04 1.63
C ASP A 142 2.26 5.08 2.58
N GLU A 143 3.37 4.46 2.14
CA GLU A 143 4.22 3.65 3.01
C GLU A 143 4.79 4.46 4.18
N ARG A 144 5.22 5.71 3.90
CA ARG A 144 5.67 6.62 4.96
C ARG A 144 4.53 7.06 5.88
N ALA A 145 3.32 7.26 5.35
CA ALA A 145 2.15 7.57 6.17
C ALA A 145 1.78 6.38 7.07
N LEU A 146 1.96 5.15 6.61
CA LEU A 146 1.74 3.94 7.40
C LEU A 146 2.80 3.78 8.52
N VAL A 147 4.07 4.06 8.21
CA VAL A 147 5.13 4.16 9.23
C VAL A 147 4.82 5.24 10.26
N ALA A 148 4.44 6.43 9.81
CA ALA A 148 4.10 7.55 10.70
C ALA A 148 2.87 7.23 11.58
N LEU A 149 1.91 6.46 11.06
CA LEU A 149 0.79 5.94 11.85
C LEU A 149 1.28 4.99 12.94
N ALA A 150 2.13 4.01 12.61
CA ALA A 150 2.69 3.08 13.59
C ALA A 150 3.43 3.82 14.72
N ALA A 151 4.27 4.80 14.37
CA ALA A 151 4.99 5.62 15.33
C ALA A 151 4.06 6.46 16.22
N ALA A 152 2.99 7.05 15.66
CA ALA A 152 2.02 7.81 16.43
C ALA A 152 1.26 6.92 17.42
N VAL A 153 0.87 5.72 16.99
CA VAL A 153 0.24 4.72 17.85
C VAL A 153 1.17 4.29 18.99
N GLN A 154 2.44 3.99 18.70
CA GLN A 154 3.44 3.67 19.73
C GLN A 154 3.67 4.80 20.73
N ALA A 155 3.56 6.05 20.28
CA ALA A 155 3.70 7.22 21.14
C ALA A 155 2.44 7.53 21.96
N GLY A 156 1.31 6.87 21.69
CA GLY A 156 0.01 7.21 22.27
C GLY A 156 -0.54 8.56 21.81
N ASP A 157 -0.11 9.04 20.63
CA ASP A 157 -0.55 10.31 20.04
C ASP A 157 -1.78 10.05 19.15
N GLU A 158 -2.97 10.06 19.78
CA GLU A 158 -4.25 9.74 19.13
C GLU A 158 -4.57 10.69 17.97
N ASP A 159 -4.42 12.00 18.17
CA ASP A 159 -4.70 13.02 17.15
C ASP A 159 -3.86 12.78 15.89
N ARG A 160 -2.56 12.50 16.08
CA ARG A 160 -1.66 12.21 14.97
C ARG A 160 -1.96 10.86 14.33
N ALA A 161 -2.32 9.84 15.11
CA ALA A 161 -2.72 8.54 14.59
C ALA A 161 -3.96 8.68 13.68
N HIS A 162 -5.00 9.37 14.13
CA HIS A 162 -6.19 9.65 13.32
C HIS A 162 -5.86 10.47 12.07
N ALA A 163 -5.01 11.49 12.19
CA ALA A 163 -4.58 12.29 11.04
C ALA A 163 -3.83 11.45 9.99
N MET A 164 -2.97 10.51 10.41
CA MET A 164 -2.25 9.62 9.50
C MET A 164 -3.16 8.54 8.91
N ALA A 165 -4.05 7.95 9.71
CA ALA A 165 -5.04 6.98 9.24
C ALA A 165 -5.94 7.60 8.15
N LEU A 166 -6.39 8.85 8.34
CA LEU A 166 -7.17 9.59 7.34
C LEU A 166 -6.47 9.76 5.99
N ARG A 167 -5.14 9.77 5.95
CA ARG A 167 -4.41 9.85 4.68
C ARG A 167 -4.46 8.53 3.90
N LEU A 168 -4.66 7.42 4.60
CA LEU A 168 -4.64 6.07 4.04
C LEU A 168 -6.07 5.61 3.71
N VAL A 169 -7.02 5.78 4.64
CA VAL A 169 -8.36 5.21 4.54
C VAL A 169 -9.47 6.27 4.69
N SER A 170 -10.71 5.90 4.36
CA SER A 170 -11.91 6.70 4.68
C SER A 170 -12.26 6.65 6.17
N ALA A 171 -13.17 7.52 6.61
CA ALA A 171 -13.38 7.79 8.03
C ALA A 171 -13.87 6.57 8.82
N GLU A 172 -14.74 5.78 8.22
CA GLU A 172 -15.30 4.55 8.80
C GLU A 172 -14.26 3.44 9.05
N TRP A 173 -13.09 3.50 8.41
CA TRP A 173 -12.02 2.51 8.55
C TRP A 173 -10.87 2.97 9.44
N GLN A 174 -10.87 4.22 9.92
CA GLN A 174 -9.77 4.74 10.75
C GLN A 174 -9.60 3.96 12.05
N GLN A 175 -10.69 3.80 12.80
CA GLN A 175 -10.63 3.18 14.12
C GLN A 175 -10.19 1.72 14.04
N PRO A 176 -10.76 0.87 13.15
CA PRO A 176 -10.23 -0.48 12.92
C PRO A 176 -8.75 -0.49 12.54
N LEU A 177 -8.30 0.43 11.68
CA LEU A 177 -6.91 0.49 11.25
C LEU A 177 -5.98 0.83 12.43
N ILE A 178 -6.39 1.75 13.30
CA ILE A 178 -5.64 2.15 14.49
C ILE A 178 -5.58 0.98 15.48
N GLU A 179 -6.68 0.26 15.71
CA GLU A 179 -6.73 -0.89 16.61
C GLU A 179 -5.81 -2.03 16.16
N ASP A 180 -5.83 -2.39 14.88
CA ASP A 180 -4.91 -3.40 14.35
C ASP A 180 -3.45 -2.91 14.38
N MET A 181 -3.22 -1.60 14.18
CA MET A 181 -1.89 -1.01 14.34
C MET A 181 -1.42 -1.04 15.80
N MET A 182 -2.30 -0.83 16.77
CA MET A 182 -1.98 -0.98 18.21
C MET A 182 -1.55 -2.41 18.51
N ALA A 183 -2.34 -3.40 18.08
CA ALA A 183 -2.00 -4.80 18.28
C ALA A 183 -0.66 -5.21 17.64
N LEU A 184 -0.34 -4.66 16.47
CA LEU A 184 0.95 -4.90 15.80
C LEU A 184 2.11 -4.22 16.54
N THR A 185 1.94 -2.96 16.92
CA THR A 185 3.00 -2.17 17.57
C THR A 185 3.28 -2.59 19.00
N ASP A 186 2.31 -3.18 19.71
CA ASP A 186 2.53 -3.87 20.98
C ASP A 186 3.54 -5.01 20.84
N ALA A 187 3.47 -5.77 19.73
CA ALA A 187 4.43 -6.84 19.45
C ALA A 187 5.85 -6.30 19.18
N PHE A 188 5.96 -5.12 18.56
CA PHE A 188 7.25 -4.44 18.32
C PHE A 188 7.88 -3.95 19.63
N THR A 189 7.10 -3.27 20.45
CA THR A 189 7.54 -2.64 21.70
C THR A 189 8.00 -3.67 22.73
N ALA A 190 7.30 -4.79 22.82
CA ALA A 190 7.59 -5.83 23.80
C ALA A 190 8.93 -6.57 23.54
N LYS A 191 9.58 -6.33 22.39
CA LYS A 191 10.93 -6.82 22.05
C LYS A 191 12.02 -5.76 22.21
N GLY A 192 11.67 -4.55 22.65
CA GLY A 192 12.59 -3.43 22.80
C GLY A 192 12.89 -2.70 21.48
N HIS A 193 12.08 -2.91 20.44
CA HIS A 193 12.14 -2.09 19.24
C HIS A 193 11.30 -0.84 19.48
N ARG A 194 11.93 0.34 19.38
CA ARG A 194 11.35 1.67 19.56
C ARG A 194 11.78 2.56 18.43
#